data_AF-A0A1H0QQ35-F1
#
_entry.id   AF-A0A1H0QQ35-F1
#
_cell.length_a   1.000
_cell.length_b   1.000
_cell.length_c   1.000
_cell.angle_alpha   90.00
_cell.angle_beta   90.00
_cell.angle_gamma   90.00
#
_symmetry.space_group_name_H-M   'P 1'
#
loop_
_entity.id
_entity.type
_entity.pdbx_description
1 polymer ?
#
loop_
_entity_poly.entity_id
_entity_poly.type
_entity_poly.pdbx_seq_one_letter_code
_entity_poly.pdbx_strand_id
1 'polypeptide(L)'
;MKQIIAILEKKGYTLITPSRKDKRAVNVKITESGKQLMMESAEKGIYFLTDLFTDFSTDELEQMWSLLKKMYRFDGEDQDGFEHDGYLKPVENQSEVQTRVLREFERRRKQSKNGVCE
;
A
#
# COMPACT_ATOMS: atom_id res chain seq x y z
N MET A 1 14.99 9.59 5.13
CA MET A 1 14.09 10.08 4.06
C MET A 1 14.80 10.79 2.90
N LYS A 2 15.70 11.78 3.14
CA LYS A 2 16.39 12.54 2.07
C LYS A 2 17.05 11.68 0.99
N GLN A 3 17.76 10.62 1.37
CA GLN A 3 18.46 9.73 0.43
C GLN A 3 17.51 9.00 -0.53
N ILE A 4 16.36 8.51 -0.02
CA ILE A 4 15.36 7.81 -0.83
C ILE A 4 14.79 8.76 -1.89
N ILE A 5 14.42 9.99 -1.48
CA ILE A 5 13.87 10.99 -2.40
C ILE A 5 14.90 11.36 -3.49
N ALA A 6 16.17 11.54 -3.11
CA ALA A 6 17.23 11.83 -4.09
C ALA A 6 17.44 10.68 -5.11
N ILE A 7 17.32 9.43 -4.66
CA ILE A 7 17.39 8.26 -5.57
C ILE A 7 16.18 8.23 -6.51
N LEU A 8 14.98 8.50 -6.00
CA LEU A 8 13.75 8.53 -6.81
C LEU A 8 13.77 9.68 -7.84
N GLU A 9 14.32 10.83 -7.46
CA GLU A 9 14.52 11.96 -8.37
C GLU A 9 15.56 11.64 -9.44
N LYS A 10 16.71 11.06 -9.06
CA LYS A 10 17.73 10.62 -10.04
C LYS A 10 17.18 9.60 -11.04
N LYS A 11 16.21 8.77 -10.62
CA LYS A 11 15.50 7.82 -11.49
C LYS A 11 14.34 8.44 -12.29
N GLY A 12 14.02 9.72 -12.06
CA GLY A 12 12.96 10.43 -12.76
C GLY A 12 11.54 10.11 -12.30
N TYR A 13 11.37 9.48 -11.14
CA TYR A 13 10.05 9.14 -10.58
C TYR A 13 9.46 10.24 -9.70
N THR A 14 10.32 11.13 -9.18
CA THR A 14 9.91 12.29 -8.40
C THR A 14 10.61 13.54 -8.89
N LEU A 15 10.01 14.69 -8.63
CA LEU A 15 10.58 16.01 -8.86
C LEU A 15 10.58 16.80 -7.54
N ILE A 16 11.73 17.32 -7.13
CA ILE A 16 11.85 18.18 -5.95
C ILE A 16 11.73 19.64 -6.39
N THR A 17 10.84 20.39 -5.76
CA THR A 17 10.66 21.84 -6.01
C THR A 17 10.68 22.62 -4.70
N PRO A 18 11.18 23.86 -4.67
CA PRO A 18 11.14 24.68 -3.45
C PRO A 18 9.70 24.91 -2.98
N SER A 19 9.47 24.90 -1.68
CA SER A 19 8.16 25.26 -1.14
C SER A 19 7.93 26.77 -1.26
N ARG A 20 6.73 27.16 -1.70
CA ARG A 20 6.30 28.56 -1.75
C ARG A 20 5.98 29.14 -0.36
N LYS A 21 5.73 28.27 0.63
CA LYS A 21 5.32 28.66 1.99
C LYS A 21 6.51 28.77 2.96
N ASP A 22 7.51 27.92 2.80
CA ASP A 22 8.73 27.93 3.63
C ASP A 22 9.96 27.72 2.74
N LYS A 23 10.89 28.68 2.74
CA LYS A 23 12.12 28.64 1.94
C LYS A 23 13.07 27.50 2.35
N ARG A 24 12.89 26.92 3.54
CA ARG A 24 13.68 25.78 4.04
C ARG A 24 13.03 24.43 3.70
N ALA A 25 11.79 24.43 3.21
CA ALA A 25 11.05 23.22 2.86
C ALA A 25 11.06 22.98 1.34
N VAL A 26 10.84 21.73 0.95
CA VAL A 26 10.70 21.31 -0.44
C VAL A 26 9.40 20.54 -0.62
N ASN A 27 8.80 20.66 -1.80
CA ASN A 27 7.69 19.83 -2.25
C ASN A 27 8.23 18.71 -3.13
N VAL A 28 7.74 17.50 -2.91
CA VAL A 28 8.05 16.33 -3.74
C VAL A 28 6.83 16.00 -4.58
N LYS A 29 6.98 16.03 -5.90
CA LYS A 29 5.91 15.69 -6.85
C LYS A 29 6.23 14.37 -7.55
N ILE A 30 5.29 13.45 -7.58
CA ILE A 30 5.42 12.21 -8.37
C ILE A 30 5.26 12.57 -9.86
N THR A 31 6.18 12.11 -10.69
CA THR A 31 6.12 12.30 -12.15
C THR A 31 5.13 11.32 -12.79
N GLU A 32 4.79 11.52 -14.07
CA GLU A 32 3.90 10.56 -14.77
C GLU A 32 4.52 9.16 -14.87
N SER A 33 5.82 9.06 -15.14
CA SER A 33 6.54 7.78 -15.11
C SER A 33 6.54 7.16 -13.71
N GLY A 34 6.64 7.97 -12.65
CA GLY A 34 6.52 7.52 -11.27
C GLY A 34 5.13 6.97 -10.95
N LYS A 35 4.06 7.61 -11.43
CA LYS A 35 2.69 7.13 -11.27
C LYS A 35 2.46 5.81 -12.00
N GLN A 36 2.94 5.69 -13.24
CA GLN A 36 2.83 4.46 -14.03
C GLN A 36 3.52 3.29 -13.31
N LEU A 37 4.75 3.50 -12.85
CA LEU A 37 5.48 2.50 -12.08
C LEU A 37 4.76 2.14 -10.77
N MET A 38 4.17 3.12 -10.09
CA MET A 38 3.40 2.90 -8.87
C MET A 38 2.18 2.02 -9.13
N MET A 39 1.46 2.22 -10.23
CA MET A 39 0.31 1.37 -10.61
C MET A 39 0.75 -0.08 -10.88
N GLU A 40 1.82 -0.28 -11.65
CA GLU A 40 2.37 -1.62 -11.91
C GLU A 40 2.87 -2.31 -10.62
N SER A 41 3.46 -1.54 -9.72
CA SER A 41 3.96 -2.04 -8.43
C SER A 41 2.83 -2.33 -7.45
N ALA A 42 1.74 -1.57 -7.50
CA ALA A 42 0.56 -1.78 -6.65
C ALA A 42 -0.11 -3.12 -6.95
N GLU A 43 -0.28 -3.48 -8.23
CA GLU A 43 -0.82 -4.80 -8.62
C GLU A 43 0.06 -5.94 -8.08
N LYS A 44 1.38 -5.85 -8.28
CA LYS A 44 2.33 -6.84 -7.74
C LYS A 44 2.31 -6.90 -6.21
N GLY A 45 2.16 -5.75 -5.56
CA GLY A 45 2.05 -5.65 -4.10
C GLY A 45 0.81 -6.34 -3.55
N ILE A 46 -0.33 -6.23 -4.24
CA ILE A 46 -1.56 -6.93 -3.84
C ILE A 46 -1.35 -8.45 -3.92
N TYR A 47 -0.78 -8.96 -5.01
CA TYR A 47 -0.49 -10.40 -5.12
C TYR A 47 0.49 -10.87 -4.05
N PHE A 48 1.55 -10.11 -3.80
CA PHE A 48 2.50 -10.42 -2.73
C PHE A 48 1.84 -10.50 -1.35
N LEU A 49 1.02 -9.51 -0.97
CA LEU A 49 0.33 -9.52 0.32
C LEU A 49 -0.74 -10.63 0.40
N THR A 50 -1.38 -10.95 -0.72
CA THR A 50 -2.33 -12.08 -0.78
C THR A 50 -1.62 -13.38 -0.47
N ASP A 51 -0.49 -13.64 -1.15
CA ASP A 51 0.31 -14.86 -0.97
C ASP A 51 0.92 -14.91 0.44
N LEU A 52 1.43 -13.78 0.94
CA LEU A 52 2.05 -13.69 2.28
C LEU A 52 1.06 -13.98 3.41
N PHE A 53 -0.18 -13.53 3.29
CA PHE A 53 -1.22 -13.67 4.30
C PHE A 53 -2.29 -14.69 3.90
N THR A 54 -1.89 -15.68 3.10
CA THR A 54 -2.78 -16.68 2.55
C THR A 54 -3.43 -17.55 3.65
N ASP A 55 -2.68 -17.89 4.70
CA ASP A 55 -3.14 -18.77 5.78
C ASP A 55 -3.75 -18.02 6.96
N PHE A 56 -3.77 -16.69 6.92
CA PHE A 56 -4.37 -15.88 7.97
C PHE A 56 -5.86 -15.65 7.69
N SER A 57 -6.69 -15.94 8.69
CA SER A 57 -8.08 -15.50 8.72
C SER A 57 -8.17 -13.97 8.85
N THR A 58 -9.35 -13.42 8.56
CA THR A 58 -9.60 -12.00 8.77
C THR A 58 -9.38 -11.59 10.24
N ASP A 59 -9.87 -12.40 11.19
CA ASP A 59 -9.74 -12.12 12.62
C ASP A 59 -8.27 -12.11 13.07
N GLU A 60 -7.44 -13.02 12.56
CA GLU A 60 -6.00 -13.05 12.86
C GLU A 60 -5.27 -11.82 12.29
N LEU A 61 -5.66 -11.36 11.09
CA LEU A 61 -5.12 -10.13 10.51
C LEU A 61 -5.52 -8.89 11.32
N GLU A 62 -6.78 -8.80 11.75
CA GLU A 62 -7.27 -7.72 12.60
C GLU A 62 -6.57 -7.71 13.96
N GLN A 63 -6.39 -8.88 14.57
CA GLN A 63 -5.68 -9.03 15.83
C GLN A 63 -4.20 -8.65 15.69
N MET A 64 -3.52 -9.13 14.66
CA MET A 64 -2.14 -8.76 14.35
C MET A 64 -2.01 -7.25 14.15
N TRP A 65 -2.90 -6.64 13.37
CA TRP A 65 -2.90 -5.19 13.14
C TRP A 65 -3.07 -4.40 14.44
N SER A 66 -4.00 -4.82 15.30
CA SER A 66 -4.22 -4.20 16.62
C SER A 66 -2.98 -4.29 17.51
N LEU A 67 -2.31 -5.44 17.54
CA LEU A 67 -1.08 -5.64 18.31
C LEU A 67 0.08 -4.81 17.79
N LEU A 68 0.24 -4.70 16.46
CA LEU A 68 1.26 -3.84 15.84
C LEU A 68 1.05 -2.37 16.21
N LYS A 69 -0.20 -1.87 16.17
CA LYS A 69 -0.52 -0.51 16.60
C LYS A 69 -0.25 -0.28 18.09
N LYS A 70 -0.60 -1.25 18.93
CA LYS A 70 -0.32 -1.19 20.37
C LYS A 70 1.19 -1.15 20.65
N MET A 71 1.98 -1.89 19.89
CA MET A 71 3.45 -1.90 19.99
C MET A 71 4.05 -0.58 19.48
N TYR A 72 3.50 -0.01 18.40
CA TYR A 72 3.99 1.24 17.82
C TYR A 72 3.95 2.38 18.84
N ARG A 73 2.83 2.54 19.55
CA ARG A 73 2.63 3.61 20.54
C ARG A 73 3.27 3.38 21.91
N PHE A 74 4.34 2.59 21.97
CA PHE A 74 4.99 2.27 23.25
C PHE A 74 5.56 3.53 23.95
N ASP A 75 5.90 4.56 23.19
CA ASP A 75 6.40 5.86 23.65
C ASP A 75 5.29 6.91 23.82
N GLY A 76 4.03 6.53 23.61
CA GLY A 76 2.86 7.40 23.69
C GLY A 76 2.46 8.07 22.38
N GLU A 77 3.22 7.90 21.30
CA GLU A 77 2.90 8.48 19.99
C GLU A 77 2.10 7.48 19.14
N ASP A 78 0.89 7.86 18.74
CA ASP A 78 0.07 7.03 17.86
C ASP A 78 0.63 7.00 16.43
N GLN A 79 0.37 5.91 15.72
CA GLN A 79 0.78 5.76 14.32
C GLN A 79 -0.03 6.68 13.40
N ASP A 80 0.64 7.54 12.65
CA ASP A 80 0.06 8.25 11.50
C ASP A 80 0.03 7.30 10.28
N GLY A 81 -1.00 6.44 10.25
CA GLY A 81 -1.15 5.36 9.29
C GLY A 81 -1.93 5.72 8.04
N PHE A 82 -2.10 4.74 7.14
CA PHE A 82 -2.83 4.88 5.88
C PHE A 82 -4.33 4.53 6.00
N GLU A 83 -4.89 4.55 7.22
CA GLU A 83 -6.27 4.06 7.48
C GLU A 83 -7.36 4.93 6.83
N HIS A 84 -7.06 6.20 6.54
CA HIS A 84 -7.97 7.10 5.82
C HIS A 84 -8.38 6.55 4.43
N ASP A 85 -7.48 5.81 3.79
CA ASP A 85 -7.72 5.19 2.47
C ASP A 85 -8.33 3.78 2.57
N GLY A 86 -8.53 3.26 3.79
CA GLY A 86 -9.13 1.95 4.06
C GLY A 86 -10.64 1.87 3.84
N TYR A 87 -11.31 3.02 3.69
CA TYR A 87 -12.71 3.04 3.24
C TYR A 87 -12.76 2.69 1.75
N LEU A 88 -13.00 1.42 1.46
CA LEU A 88 -13.45 0.97 0.14
C LEU A 88 -14.77 1.69 -0.16
N LYS A 89 -14.70 2.87 -0.78
CA LYS A 89 -15.88 3.46 -1.39
C LYS A 89 -16.38 2.46 -2.44
N PRO A 90 -17.70 2.18 -2.52
CA PRO A 90 -18.25 1.41 -3.62
C PRO A 90 -17.79 2.10 -4.91
N VAL A 91 -16.86 1.47 -5.62
CA VAL A 91 -16.28 2.08 -6.80
C VAL A 91 -17.31 1.91 -7.92
N GLU A 92 -18.18 2.90 -8.10
CA GLU A 92 -19.20 2.92 -9.15
C GLU A 92 -18.61 2.90 -10.57
N ASN A 93 -17.28 3.07 -10.71
CA ASN A 93 -16.54 2.92 -11.96
C ASN A 93 -15.18 2.25 -11.70
N GLN A 94 -15.17 0.94 -11.42
CA GLN A 94 -13.91 0.20 -11.37
C GLN A 94 -13.26 0.24 -12.75
N SER A 95 -11.99 0.64 -12.81
CA SER A 95 -11.20 0.37 -14.02
C SER A 95 -11.07 -1.14 -14.19
N GLU A 96 -10.99 -1.60 -15.44
CA GLU A 96 -10.82 -3.03 -15.77
C GLU A 96 -9.67 -3.70 -14.98
N VAL A 97 -8.62 -2.93 -14.71
CA VAL A 97 -7.47 -3.34 -13.89
C VAL A 97 -7.88 -3.66 -12.45
N GLN A 98 -8.67 -2.81 -11.80
CA GLN A 98 -9.12 -3.05 -10.42
C GLN A 98 -9.97 -4.31 -10.32
N THR A 99 -10.91 -4.49 -11.27
CA THR A 99 -11.75 -5.70 -11.31
C THR A 99 -10.92 -6.96 -11.52
N ARG A 100 -9.93 -6.91 -12.41
CA ARG A 100 -9.00 -8.04 -12.65
C ARG A 100 -8.22 -8.40 -11.38
N VAL A 101 -7.64 -7.40 -10.71
CA VAL A 101 -6.84 -7.62 -9.50
C VAL A 101 -7.70 -8.19 -8.37
N LEU A 102 -8.92 -7.69 -8.17
CA LEU A 102 -9.84 -8.20 -7.15
C LEU A 102 -10.25 -9.66 -7.41
N ARG A 103 -10.53 -10.03 -8.66
CA ARG A 103 -10.85 -11.43 -9.02
C ARG A 103 -9.68 -12.36 -8.73
N GLU A 104 -8.46 -11.93 -9.07
CA GLU A 104 -7.26 -12.72 -8.82
C GLU A 104 -6.94 -12.85 -7.32
N PHE A 105 -7.16 -11.76 -6.55
CA PHE A 105 -7.11 -11.78 -5.08
C PHE A 105 -8.07 -12.83 -4.50
N GLU A 106 -9.34 -12.81 -4.91
CA GLU A 106 -10.34 -13.78 -4.44
C GLU A 106 -9.95 -15.22 -4.78
N ARG A 107 -9.48 -15.45 -6.01
CA ARG A 107 -9.07 -16.78 -6.49
C ARG A 107 -7.97 -17.36 -5.60
N ARG A 108 -6.93 -16.58 -5.32
CA ARG A 108 -5.79 -16.99 -4.47
C ARG A 108 -6.21 -17.28 -3.04
N ARG A 109 -7.02 -16.40 -2.43
CA ARG A 109 -7.58 -16.59 -1.08
C ARG A 109 -8.45 -17.84 -0.95
N LYS A 110 -9.22 -18.19 -1.98
CA LYS A 110 -10.08 -19.41 -1.99
C LYS A 110 -9.26 -20.69 -2.15
N GLN A 111 -8.17 -20.66 -2.91
CA GLN A 111 -7.34 -21.85 -3.14
C GLN A 111 -6.63 -22.36 -1.88
N SER A 112 -6.16 -21.48 -1.00
CA SER A 112 -5.58 -21.91 0.29
C SER A 112 -6.59 -22.61 1.19
N LYS A 113 -7.83 -22.12 1.23
CA LYS A 113 -8.90 -22.78 2.00
C LYS A 113 -9.20 -24.20 1.52
N ASN A 114 -8.93 -24.51 0.25
CA ASN A 114 -9.16 -25.84 -0.33
C ASN A 114 -7.93 -26.75 -0.30
N GLY A 115 -6.76 -26.25 0.14
CA GLY A 115 -5.51 -27.00 0.24
C GLY A 115 -5.29 -27.71 1.59
N VAL A 116 -6.18 -27.53 2.56
CA VAL A 116 -6.13 -28.21 3.87
C VAL A 116 -6.97 -29.50 3.80
N CYS A 117 -6.50 -30.47 3.03
CA CYS A 117 -6.90 -31.87 3.10
C CYS A 117 -5.78 -32.71 2.46
N GLU A 118 -4.71 -32.95 3.22
CA GLU A 118 -3.92 -34.20 3.25
C GLU A 118 -2.95 -34.17 4.44
#